data_AF-A0A0P6XH84-F1
#
_entry.id   AF-A0A0P6XH84-F1
#
_cell.length_a   1.000
_cell.length_b   1.000
_cell.length_c   1.000
_cell.angle_alpha   90.00
_cell.angle_beta   90.00
_cell.angle_gamma   90.00
#
_symmetry.space_group_name_H-M   'P 1'
#
loop_
_entity.id
_entity.type
_entity.pdbx_description
1 polymer ?
#
loop_
_entity_poly.entity_id
_entity_poly.type
_entity_poly.pdbx_seq_one_letter_code
_entity_poly.pdbx_strand_id
1 'polypeptide(L)'
;MSQDHQLFEERGAQILAMGPDGPLGFKRYWAEHEIPFIGMADVKSKMSDRYYQEVNLFKMGRMPAVFVIDRQGMIRYAHYGDSMKDIPENQEILDVIDRLEKEDD
;
A
#
# COMPACT_ATOMS: atom_id res chain seq x y z
N MET A 1 3.29 7.42 -4.80
CA MET A 1 2.89 7.59 -3.38
C MET A 1 3.50 8.82 -2.71
N SER A 2 4.80 8.89 -2.39
CA SER A 2 5.34 9.98 -1.53
C SER A 2 5.11 11.39 -2.05
N GLN A 3 5.24 11.62 -3.36
CA GLN A 3 5.03 12.95 -3.97
C GLN A 3 3.57 13.41 -3.88
N ASP A 4 2.63 12.46 -3.92
CA ASP A 4 1.19 12.73 -3.91
C ASP A 4 0.57 12.48 -2.53
N HIS A 5 1.37 12.26 -1.49
CA HIS A 5 0.88 11.88 -0.15
C HIS A 5 -0.21 12.82 0.36
N GLN A 6 0.01 14.13 0.17
CA GLN A 6 -0.95 15.16 0.57
C GLN A 6 -2.32 14.98 -0.11
N LEU A 7 -2.38 14.53 -1.37
CA LEU A 7 -3.64 14.31 -2.08
C LEU A 7 -4.47 13.18 -1.45
N PHE A 8 -3.82 12.18 -0.86
CA PHE A 8 -4.49 11.13 -0.09
C PHE A 8 -4.99 11.67 1.25
N GLU A 9 -4.17 12.46 1.96
CA GLU A 9 -4.57 13.05 3.24
C GLU A 9 -5.77 14.00 3.12
N GLU A 10 -5.82 14.79 2.04
CA GLU A 10 -6.93 15.71 1.74
C GLU A 10 -8.27 14.98 1.56
N ARG A 11 -8.24 13.69 1.15
CA ARG A 11 -9.40 12.78 1.04
C ARG A 11 -9.61 11.92 2.29
N GLY A 12 -8.95 12.27 3.39
CA GLY A 12 -9.00 11.52 4.64
C GLY A 12 -8.49 10.07 4.53
N ALA A 13 -7.65 9.77 3.54
CA ALA A 13 -7.04 8.46 3.35
C ALA A 13 -5.61 8.43 3.91
N GLN A 14 -5.25 7.34 4.59
CA GLN A 14 -3.91 7.11 5.11
C GLN A 14 -3.18 6.05 4.29
N ILE A 15 -1.91 6.30 3.96
CA ILE A 15 -1.06 5.31 3.31
C ILE A 15 -0.35 4.46 4.37
N LEU A 16 -0.45 3.14 4.23
CA LEU A 16 0.31 2.16 5.00
C LEU A 16 1.21 1.37 4.04
N ALA A 17 2.52 1.57 4.12
CA ALA A 17 3.47 0.77 3.34
C ALA A 17 3.97 -0.41 4.16
N MET A 18 3.80 -1.62 3.62
CA MET A 18 4.19 -2.87 4.27
C MET A 18 5.39 -3.52 3.59
N GLY A 19 6.19 -4.26 4.35
CA GLY A 19 7.36 -4.98 3.85
C GLY A 19 7.97 -5.94 4.87
N PRO A 20 8.84 -6.86 4.43
CA PRO A 20 9.32 -7.97 5.26
C PRO A 20 10.36 -7.55 6.31
N ASP A 21 10.93 -6.36 6.20
CA ASP A 21 11.95 -5.85 7.11
C ASP A 21 11.41 -5.63 8.53
N GLY A 22 12.30 -5.76 9.52
CA GLY A 22 11.96 -5.52 10.91
C GLY A 22 11.70 -4.03 11.24
N PRO A 23 11.07 -3.73 12.39
CA PRO A 23 10.72 -2.36 12.78
C PRO A 23 11.89 -1.38 12.79
N LEU A 24 13.09 -1.82 13.17
CA LEU A 24 14.30 -0.99 13.16
C LEU A 24 14.77 -0.67 11.73
N GLY A 25 14.61 -1.60 10.79
CA GLY A 25 14.94 -1.39 9.38
C GLY A 25 14.01 -0.35 8.76
N PHE A 26 12.69 -0.52 8.96
CA PHE A 26 11.68 0.46 8.60
C PHE A 26 11.99 1.84 9.16
N LYS A 27 12.22 1.94 10.48
CA LYS A 27 12.49 3.23 11.14
C LYS A 27 13.70 3.95 10.53
N ARG A 28 14.78 3.22 10.23
CA ARG A 28 15.97 3.78 9.57
C ARG A 28 15.66 4.25 8.15
N TYR A 29 15.04 3.39 7.34
CA TYR A 29 14.72 3.72 5.95
C TYR A 29 13.77 4.92 5.84
N TRP A 30 12.75 4.98 6.70
CA TRP A 30 11.82 6.11 6.75
C TRP A 30 12.50 7.42 7.09
N ALA A 31 13.40 7.41 8.08
CA ALA A 31 14.13 8.60 8.47
C ALA A 31 15.13 9.05 7.39
N GLU A 32 15.79 8.10 6.72
CA GLU A 32 16.76 8.37 5.65
C GLU A 32 16.11 8.92 4.37
N HIS A 33 14.90 8.44 4.05
CA HIS A 33 14.19 8.82 2.84
C HIS A 33 13.03 9.79 3.07
N GLU A 34 12.91 10.34 4.29
CA GLU A 34 11.88 11.32 4.69
C GLU A 34 10.46 10.89 4.27
N ILE A 35 10.14 9.61 4.46
CA ILE A 35 8.89 9.04 3.97
C ILE A 35 7.71 9.57 4.80
N PRO A 36 6.71 10.23 4.19
CA PRO A 36 5.72 11.01 4.94
C PRO A 36 4.52 10.21 5.46
N PHE A 37 4.46 8.90 5.18
CA PHE A 37 3.38 8.01 5.59
C PHE A 37 3.86 6.89 6.50
N ILE A 38 2.94 6.04 6.98
CA ILE A 38 3.26 5.01 7.98
C ILE A 38 3.93 3.81 7.31
N GLY A 39 5.03 3.35 7.91
CA GLY A 39 5.67 2.08 7.60
C GLY A 39 5.23 0.97 8.56
N MET A 40 4.86 -0.19 8.03
CA MET A 40 4.41 -1.34 8.80
C MET A 40 5.27 -2.57 8.49
N ALA A 41 6.08 -2.98 9.47
CA ALA A 41 6.90 -4.18 9.37
C ALA A 41 6.04 -5.45 9.42
N ASP A 42 6.05 -6.24 8.34
CA ASP A 42 5.38 -7.54 8.23
C ASP A 42 6.41 -8.68 8.31
N VAL A 43 7.04 -8.79 9.48
CA VAL A 43 8.06 -9.81 9.73
C VAL A 43 7.43 -11.20 9.62
N LYS A 44 8.02 -12.06 8.78
CA LYS A 44 7.49 -13.38 8.37
C LYS A 44 6.25 -13.32 7.47
N SER A 45 5.95 -12.17 6.88
CA SER A 45 4.93 -11.99 5.83
C SER A 45 3.50 -12.42 6.20
N LYS A 46 3.14 -12.36 7.48
CA LYS A 46 1.82 -12.84 7.95
C LYS A 46 0.67 -12.04 7.35
N MET A 47 0.82 -10.73 7.22
CA MET A 47 -0.19 -9.86 6.64
C MET A 47 -0.24 -10.07 5.13
N SER A 48 0.92 -10.05 4.47
CA SER A 48 1.05 -10.28 3.04
C SER A 48 0.38 -11.60 2.60
N ASP A 49 0.56 -12.68 3.37
CA ASP A 49 -0.06 -13.98 3.10
C ASP A 49 -1.58 -13.94 3.32
N ARG A 50 -2.06 -13.22 4.34
CA ARG A 50 -3.51 -13.05 4.60
C ARG A 50 -4.23 -12.28 3.48
N TYR A 51 -3.52 -11.37 2.83
CA TYR A 51 -4.02 -10.62 1.68
C TYR A 51 -3.70 -11.32 0.34
N TYR A 52 -3.21 -12.57 0.38
CA TYR A 52 -2.89 -13.39 -0.79
C TYR A 52 -1.91 -12.73 -1.77
N GLN A 53 -0.97 -11.94 -1.26
CA GLN A 53 0.07 -11.31 -2.09
C GLN A 53 1.01 -12.38 -2.65
N GLU A 54 1.10 -12.50 -3.97
CA GLU A 54 1.85 -13.55 -4.66
C GLU A 54 3.35 -13.53 -4.32
N VAL A 55 3.92 -14.71 -4.08
CA VAL A 55 5.38 -14.93 -4.06
C VAL A 55 5.78 -15.63 -5.35
N ASN A 56 6.67 -15.00 -6.11
CA ASN A 56 7.15 -15.52 -7.37
C ASN A 56 8.68 -15.68 -7.32
N LEU A 57 9.12 -16.93 -7.15
CA LEU A 57 10.55 -17.27 -7.03
C LEU A 57 11.34 -16.97 -8.31
N PHE A 58 10.70 -17.04 -9.48
CA PHE A 58 11.34 -16.66 -10.75
C PHE A 58 11.50 -15.14 -10.88
N LYS A 59 10.69 -14.36 -10.15
CA LYS A 59 10.77 -12.89 -10.06
C LYS A 59 11.46 -12.43 -8.77
N MET A 60 12.16 -13.34 -8.09
CA MET A 60 13.05 -13.07 -6.95
C MET A 60 12.38 -12.42 -5.73
N GLY A 61 11.09 -12.68 -5.50
CA GLY A 61 10.45 -12.21 -4.28
C GLY A 61 8.94 -12.15 -4.33
N ARG A 62 8.40 -11.27 -3.49
CA ARG A 62 6.96 -11.01 -3.38
C ARG A 62 6.55 -9.96 -4.39
N MET A 63 5.49 -10.23 -5.13
CA MET A 63 4.94 -9.32 -6.14
C MET A 63 4.31 -8.10 -5.47
N PRO A 64 4.38 -6.90 -6.07
CA PRO A 64 3.70 -5.73 -5.52
C PRO A 64 2.19 -5.98 -5.45
N ALA A 65 1.57 -5.43 -4.41
CA ALA A 65 0.12 -5.39 -4.29
C ALA A 65 -0.30 -4.07 -3.65
N VAL A 66 -1.45 -3.55 -4.07
CA VAL A 66 -2.05 -2.30 -3.57
C VAL A 66 -3.50 -2.55 -3.25
N PHE A 67 -3.95 -2.07 -2.10
CA PHE A 67 -5.32 -2.20 -1.64
C PHE A 67 -5.86 -0.85 -1.21
N VAL A 68 -7.13 -0.57 -1.53
CA VAL A 68 -7.91 0.47 -0.87
C VAL A 68 -8.90 -0.22 0.05
N ILE A 69 -8.85 0.11 1.33
CA ILE A 69 -9.72 -0.45 2.36
C ILE A 69 -10.53 0.70 2.94
N ASP A 70 -11.86 0.59 2.93
CA ASP A 70 -12.73 1.61 3.51
C ASP A 70 -12.77 1.55 5.05
N ARG A 71 -13.48 2.51 5.66
CA ARG A 71 -13.58 2.64 7.13
C ARG A 71 -14.33 1.48 7.78
N GLN A 72 -15.12 0.73 7.01
CA GLN A 72 -15.82 -0.47 7.45
C GLN A 72 -14.94 -1.73 7.32
N GLY A 73 -13.72 -1.60 6.79
CA GLY A 73 -12.76 -2.68 6.64
C GLY A 73 -12.94 -3.50 5.37
N MET A 74 -13.72 -3.01 4.40
CA MET A 74 -13.95 -3.67 3.13
C MET A 74 -12.90 -3.28 2.10
N ILE A 75 -12.39 -4.26 1.35
CA ILE A 75 -11.50 -4.00 0.23
C ILE A 75 -12.34 -3.43 -0.92
N ARG A 76 -12.07 -2.19 -1.30
CA ARG A 76 -12.76 -1.46 -2.38
C ARG A 76 -11.98 -1.43 -3.68
N TYR A 77 -10.69 -1.72 -3.59
CA TYR A 77 -9.79 -1.90 -4.73
C TYR A 77 -8.68 -2.84 -4.33
N ALA A 78 -8.28 -3.71 -5.25
CA ALA A 78 -7.13 -4.59 -5.10
C ALA A 78 -6.39 -4.69 -6.44
N HIS A 79 -5.11 -4.37 -6.43
CA HIS A 79 -4.18 -4.64 -7.52
C HIS A 79 -3.17 -5.67 -7.06
N TYR A 80 -3.05 -6.76 -7.80
CA TYR A 80 -2.01 -7.76 -7.65
C TYR A 80 -1.12 -7.68 -8.89
N GLY A 81 0.13 -7.25 -8.72
CA GLY A 81 1.00 -6.97 -9.87
C GLY A 81 1.53 -8.22 -10.55
N ASP A 82 1.48 -8.23 -11.88
CA ASP A 82 2.05 -9.28 -12.74
C ASP A 82 3.56 -9.12 -12.95
N SER A 83 4.16 -8.00 -12.54
CA SER A 83 5.61 -7.78 -12.58
C SER A 83 6.07 -6.91 -11.41
N MET A 84 7.37 -6.87 -11.13
CA MET A 84 7.91 -5.99 -10.07
C MET A 84 7.69 -4.49 -10.33
N LYS A 85 7.41 -4.12 -11.59
CA LYS A 85 7.10 -2.74 -12.00
C LYS A 85 5.60 -2.50 -12.19
N ASP A 86 4.80 -3.55 -12.08
CA ASP A 86 3.35 -3.47 -12.22
C ASP A 86 2.74 -2.96 -10.92
N ILE A 87 2.74 -1.64 -10.79
CA ILE A 87 2.21 -0.89 -9.67
C ILE A 87 1.24 0.13 -10.30
N PRO A 88 0.00 0.25 -9.78
CA PRO A 88 -0.98 1.16 -10.36
C PRO A 88 -0.54 2.61 -10.16
N GLU A 89 -0.98 3.47 -11.09
CA GLU A 89 -0.76 4.91 -10.99
C GLU A 89 -1.52 5.49 -9.79
N ASN A 90 -0.94 6.48 -9.10
CA ASN A 90 -1.59 7.07 -7.92
C ASN A 90 -2.97 7.65 -8.26
N GLN A 91 -3.16 8.19 -9.47
CA GLN A 91 -4.43 8.74 -9.93
C GLN A 91 -5.55 7.69 -9.93
N GLU A 92 -5.26 6.45 -10.33
CA GLU A 92 -6.24 5.36 -10.34
C GLU A 92 -6.78 5.09 -8.92
N ILE A 93 -5.88 5.18 -7.93
CA ILE A 93 -6.21 4.95 -6.51
C ILE A 93 -7.00 6.14 -5.96
N LEU A 94 -6.61 7.38 -6.31
CA LEU A 94 -7.34 8.59 -5.92
C LEU A 94 -8.76 8.58 -6.50
N ASP A 95 -8.95 8.13 -7.75
CA ASP A 95 -10.27 7.99 -8.38
C ASP A 95 -11.15 6.91 -7.70
N VAL A 96 -10.54 5.88 -7.11
CA VAL A 96 -11.28 4.94 -6.24
C VAL A 96 -11.76 5.68 -4.99
N ILE A 97 -10.88 6.38 -4.30
CA ILE A 97 -11.20 7.10 -3.04
C ILE A 97 -12.29 8.15 -3.29
N ASP A 98 -12.19 8.94 -4.37
CA ASP A 98 -13.17 9.95 -4.75
C ASP A 98 -14.56 9.38 -5.05
N ARG A 99 -14.65 8.11 -5.46
CA ARG A 99 -15.93 7.40 -5.63
C ARG A 99 -16.51 6.95 -4.30
N LEU A 100 -15.68 6.52 -3.37
CA LEU A 100 -16.11 6.09 -2.03
C LEU A 100 -16.74 7.25 -1.26
N GLU A 101 -16.11 8.42 -1.28
CA GLU A 101 -16.65 9.60 -0.59
C GLU A 101 -18.06 9.97 -1.09
N LYS A 102 -18.34 9.79 -2.38
CA LYS A 102 -19.67 10.08 -2.96
C LYS A 102 -20.74 9.03 -2.66
N GLU A 103 -20.35 7.82 -2.27
CA GLU A 103 -21.29 6.77 -1.88
C GLU A 103 -21.70 6.86 -0.41
N ASP A 104 -20.86 7.50 0.41
CA ASP A 104 -21.07 7.70 1.84
C ASP A 104 -21.86 9.00 2.16
N ASP A 105 -22.10 9.87 1.16
CA ASP A 105 -22.95 11.08 1.20
C ASP A 105 -24.44 10.77 0.91
#